data_AF-A0A7C2E1X7-F1
#
_entry.id   AF-A0A7C2E1X7-F1
#
_cell.length_a   1.000
_cell.length_b   1.000
_cell.length_c   1.000
_cell.angle_alpha   90.00
_cell.angle_beta   90.00
_cell.angle_gamma   90.00
#
_symmetry.space_group_name_H-M   'P 1'
#
loop_
_entity.id
_entity.type
_entity.pdbx_description
1 polymer ?
#
loop_
_entity_poly.entity_id
_entity_poly.type
_entity_poly.pdbx_seq_one_letter_code
_entity_poly.pdbx_strand_id
1 'polypeptide(L)'
;MRSPKETRCRRMRRSRRALAAYLLIASTAAFFLSAGSLPERTWADPPPRVALTFDDGYNFDHRILDFLSSEGIKATAFVIGSWAQNNPSLLREMDGLGWEICNHTQNHPWLTKIPDQQIQAELNACQAVIASTTGQHQPFFRPPGGFIDARVNGVVTSMGYIPVLWSMDSMDALGPRVPDVQSRVAGMVNGARDGSIILFHFGGRNTLELVQGVVKGLQQRGFCFVTLGELYGMKNIMRGGECGPGQAEAAERHYFAEGTTRPGYEEWLLVLNPGEEAVEVEATFFSSHGRERKSFSVPARWRISIDVNSEVPWRDDLSVLLESSSPTAAERMLYFNRGRGYDGASMSAGTQGAATRFYFAEGSIRPGFEEWLALFNPSGAAEARVELEFFGGGGALGKTSLEVPPQSRVTVKVNDLVEENELVGGEKDISMILKSPQGVVAERSQYFVYDNLVPGAHSGSGCCRPRQEWYFAEGTTRRFFDGYLVLFNPCRYATPVKVSFLGSDGDSREENVELAAGQRRTLRVNDS
;
A
#
# COMPACT_ATOMS: atom_id res chain seq x y z
N MET A 1 -32.55 -38.68 -71.11
CA MET A 1 -33.75 -37.91 -70.75
C MET A 1 -33.80 -37.72 -69.24
N ARG A 2 -34.32 -36.57 -68.80
CA ARG A 2 -34.29 -36.00 -67.42
C ARG A 2 -34.87 -36.93 -66.32
N SER A 3 -34.22 -36.90 -65.13
CA SER A 3 -34.72 -36.70 -63.72
C SER A 3 -36.12 -37.26 -63.31
N PRO A 4 -36.42 -37.65 -62.03
CA PRO A 4 -35.84 -37.20 -60.74
C PRO A 4 -35.73 -38.19 -59.53
N LYS A 5 -35.05 -37.66 -58.48
CA LYS A 5 -35.31 -37.71 -57.00
C LYS A 5 -34.92 -38.90 -56.08
N GLU A 6 -33.97 -38.57 -55.19
CA GLU A 6 -33.93 -38.70 -53.72
C GLU A 6 -34.41 -40.00 -53.02
N THR A 7 -33.56 -40.62 -52.17
CA THR A 7 -33.51 -40.42 -50.70
C THR A 7 -32.36 -41.25 -50.09
N ARG A 8 -31.85 -40.83 -48.94
CA ARG A 8 -30.54 -41.10 -48.34
C ARG A 8 -30.50 -42.34 -47.40
N CYS A 9 -29.28 -42.87 -47.25
CA CYS A 9 -28.66 -43.38 -46.00
C CYS A 9 -28.62 -44.91 -45.74
N ARG A 10 -27.45 -45.54 -46.03
CA ARG A 10 -26.56 -46.21 -45.05
C ARG A 10 -25.38 -46.90 -45.77
N ARG A 11 -24.15 -46.48 -45.46
CA ARG A 11 -22.86 -47.08 -45.89
C ARG A 11 -22.01 -47.25 -44.62
N MET A 12 -21.08 -48.19 -44.47
CA MET A 12 -20.72 -49.44 -45.14
C MET A 12 -19.68 -50.07 -44.20
N ARG A 13 -19.73 -51.38 -43.97
CA ARG A 13 -18.62 -52.17 -43.38
C ARG A 13 -17.81 -52.82 -44.50
N ARG A 14 -16.47 -52.86 -44.39
CA ARG A 14 -15.53 -53.88 -44.91
C ARG A 14 -14.26 -53.78 -44.03
N SER A 15 -13.89 -54.72 -43.14
CA SER A 15 -13.33 -56.09 -43.28
C SER A 15 -11.95 -56.09 -43.98
N ARG A 16 -10.84 -56.69 -43.50
CA ARG A 16 -10.57 -57.94 -42.74
C ARG A 16 -9.12 -57.98 -42.18
N ARG A 17 -8.87 -58.94 -41.26
CA ARG A 17 -7.63 -59.73 -40.91
C ARG A 17 -7.23 -59.53 -39.43
N ALA A 18 -6.80 -60.49 -38.61
CA ALA A 18 -6.84 -61.98 -38.50
C ALA A 18 -6.16 -62.33 -37.13
N LEU A 19 -6.57 -63.43 -36.45
CA LEU A 19 -5.87 -64.23 -35.39
C LEU A 19 -5.25 -63.50 -34.16
N ALA A 20 -5.20 -63.99 -32.93
CA ALA A 20 -5.79 -65.07 -32.11
C ALA A 20 -5.22 -64.88 -30.69
N ALA A 21 -5.97 -65.16 -29.61
CA ALA A 21 -5.48 -65.75 -28.35
C ALA A 21 -6.47 -65.55 -27.18
N TYR A 22 -6.76 -66.67 -26.51
CA TYR A 22 -7.12 -66.85 -25.10
C TYR A 22 -8.06 -65.86 -24.35
N LEU A 23 -9.21 -66.43 -23.97
CA LEU A 23 -10.07 -66.02 -22.86
C LEU A 23 -9.27 -65.89 -21.55
N LEU A 24 -9.38 -64.76 -20.82
CA LEU A 24 -10.06 -64.66 -19.51
C LEU A 24 -9.88 -63.26 -18.86
N ILE A 25 -11.00 -62.76 -18.31
CA ILE A 25 -11.20 -61.68 -17.31
C ILE A 25 -11.04 -60.23 -17.80
N ALA A 26 -12.17 -59.62 -18.15
CA ALA A 26 -12.39 -58.18 -17.97
C ALA A 26 -13.81 -57.98 -17.43
N SER A 27 -13.91 -57.87 -16.11
CA SER A 27 -15.13 -57.43 -15.43
C SER A 27 -15.43 -55.98 -15.81
N THR A 28 -16.63 -55.78 -16.34
CA THR A 28 -17.24 -54.48 -16.62
C THR A 28 -17.43 -53.67 -15.34
N ALA A 29 -16.70 -52.57 -15.21
CA ALA A 29 -17.09 -51.44 -14.39
C ALA A 29 -17.16 -50.21 -15.29
N ALA A 30 -18.35 -49.94 -15.82
CA ALA A 30 -18.67 -48.65 -16.41
C ALA A 30 -18.71 -47.64 -15.25
N PHE A 31 -17.59 -46.95 -15.01
CA PHE A 31 -17.60 -45.74 -14.22
C PHE A 31 -18.34 -44.67 -15.03
N PHE A 32 -19.59 -44.40 -14.67
CA PHE A 32 -20.15 -43.08 -14.85
C PHE A 32 -19.24 -42.13 -14.06
N LEU A 33 -18.32 -41.46 -14.74
CA LEU A 33 -17.79 -40.20 -14.26
C LEU A 33 -18.98 -39.24 -14.25
N SER A 34 -19.66 -39.15 -13.10
CA SER A 34 -20.38 -37.92 -12.79
C SER A 34 -19.35 -36.81 -12.97
N ALA A 35 -19.71 -35.75 -13.67
CA ALA A 35 -18.96 -34.49 -13.61
C ALA A 35 -18.88 -34.12 -12.13
N GLY A 36 -17.80 -34.52 -11.47
CA GLY A 36 -17.50 -34.10 -10.13
C GLY A 36 -17.31 -32.61 -10.25
N SER A 37 -18.28 -31.86 -9.75
CA SER A 37 -18.05 -30.48 -9.36
C SER A 37 -16.72 -30.44 -8.63
N LEU A 38 -15.80 -29.61 -9.13
CA LEU A 38 -14.63 -29.19 -8.35
C LEU A 38 -15.12 -28.96 -6.91
N PRO A 39 -14.39 -29.41 -5.87
CA PRO A 39 -14.78 -29.06 -4.52
C PRO A 39 -14.87 -27.54 -4.48
N GLU A 40 -16.09 -27.03 -4.30
CA GLU A 40 -16.29 -25.64 -3.93
C GLU A 40 -15.34 -25.43 -2.76
N ARG A 41 -14.32 -24.58 -2.94
CA ARG A 41 -13.64 -23.97 -1.82
C ARG A 41 -14.76 -23.20 -1.12
N THR A 42 -15.43 -23.83 -0.17
CA THR A 42 -16.29 -23.13 0.77
C THR A 42 -15.31 -22.29 1.58
N TRP A 43 -15.10 -21.05 1.16
CA TRP A 43 -14.58 -20.02 2.03
C TRP A 43 -15.51 -20.07 3.24
N ALA A 44 -15.05 -20.66 4.35
CA ALA A 44 -15.79 -20.50 5.59
C ALA A 44 -15.95 -19.00 5.78
N ASP A 45 -17.18 -18.54 6.06
CA ASP A 45 -17.40 -17.12 6.33
C ASP A 45 -16.36 -16.68 7.39
N PRO A 46 -15.70 -15.53 7.18
CA PRO A 46 -14.72 -15.05 8.15
C PRO A 46 -15.36 -14.98 9.54
N PRO A 47 -14.60 -15.27 10.60
CA PRO A 47 -15.14 -15.25 11.95
C PRO A 47 -15.77 -13.87 12.25
N PRO A 48 -16.91 -13.83 12.98
CA PRO A 48 -17.59 -12.58 13.26
C PRO A 48 -16.68 -11.64 14.06
N ARG A 49 -16.71 -10.35 13.73
CA ARG A 49 -15.78 -9.34 14.27
C ARG A 49 -16.49 -8.40 15.23
N VAL A 50 -15.77 -7.93 16.24
CA VAL A 50 -16.23 -6.94 17.22
C VAL A 50 -15.11 -5.96 17.55
N ALA A 51 -15.45 -4.68 17.71
CA ALA A 51 -14.51 -3.66 18.18
C ALA A 51 -14.79 -3.30 19.65
N LEU A 52 -13.75 -3.40 20.49
CA LEU A 52 -13.77 -2.85 21.83
C LEU A 52 -13.30 -1.39 21.76
N THR A 53 -14.11 -0.48 22.28
CA THR A 53 -13.80 0.94 22.26
C THR A 53 -13.85 1.53 23.66
N PHE A 54 -12.92 2.43 23.96
CA PHE A 54 -12.78 3.03 25.29
C PHE A 54 -12.77 4.55 25.20
N ASP A 55 -13.67 5.21 25.91
CA ASP A 55 -13.78 6.66 25.95
C ASP A 55 -13.05 7.26 27.16
N ASP A 56 -12.73 8.55 27.01
CA ASP A 56 -12.14 9.45 27.99
C ASP A 56 -10.64 9.20 28.30
N GLY A 57 -10.35 8.79 29.53
CA GLY A 57 -9.01 8.67 30.09
C GLY A 57 -8.92 9.01 31.58
N TYR A 58 -9.92 9.69 32.16
CA TYR A 58 -9.94 9.94 33.60
C TYR A 58 -10.05 8.63 34.40
N ASN A 59 -9.39 8.58 35.56
CA ASN A 59 -9.38 7.41 36.47
C ASN A 59 -8.99 6.10 35.77
N PHE A 60 -8.10 6.18 34.78
CA PHE A 60 -7.64 5.05 33.99
C PHE A 60 -7.19 3.86 34.84
N ASP A 61 -7.78 2.69 34.60
CA ASP A 61 -7.37 1.42 35.22
C ASP A 61 -6.40 0.67 34.30
N HIS A 62 -5.11 0.72 34.63
CA HIS A 62 -4.03 0.13 33.82
C HIS A 62 -4.16 -1.39 33.65
N ARG A 63 -4.87 -2.07 34.56
CA ARG A 63 -5.16 -3.52 34.46
C ARG A 63 -5.97 -3.90 33.23
N ILE A 64 -6.70 -2.97 32.62
CA ILE A 64 -7.42 -3.19 31.36
C ILE A 64 -6.43 -3.42 30.21
N LEU A 65 -5.38 -2.60 30.13
CA LEU A 65 -4.32 -2.75 29.12
C LEU A 65 -3.56 -4.06 29.32
N ASP A 66 -3.18 -4.36 30.56
CA ASP A 66 -2.51 -5.62 30.91
C ASP A 66 -3.33 -6.83 30.45
N PHE A 67 -4.63 -6.84 30.75
CA PHE A 67 -5.52 -7.93 30.37
C PHE A 67 -5.64 -8.06 28.85
N LEU A 68 -5.97 -6.98 28.14
CA LEU A 68 -6.15 -7.03 26.68
C LEU A 68 -4.85 -7.40 25.96
N SER A 69 -3.71 -6.89 26.43
CA SER A 69 -2.39 -7.27 25.93
C SER A 69 -2.10 -8.76 26.15
N SER A 70 -2.41 -9.30 27.34
CA SER A 70 -2.23 -10.73 27.62
C SER A 70 -3.10 -11.66 26.76
N GLU A 71 -4.24 -11.16 26.29
CA GLU A 71 -5.15 -11.84 25.37
C GLU A 71 -4.80 -11.61 23.89
N GLY A 72 -3.79 -10.78 23.60
CA GLY A 72 -3.42 -10.39 22.24
C GLY A 72 -4.48 -9.53 21.52
N ILE A 73 -5.33 -8.83 22.28
CA ILE A 73 -6.43 -8.03 21.77
C ILE A 73 -6.02 -6.56 21.64
N LYS A 74 -6.22 -6.02 20.44
CA LYS A 74 -6.13 -4.58 20.16
C LYS A 74 -7.50 -3.93 20.35
N ALA A 75 -7.51 -2.65 20.71
CA ALA A 75 -8.73 -1.87 20.87
C ALA A 75 -8.58 -0.47 20.26
N THR A 76 -9.69 0.29 20.25
CA THR A 76 -9.68 1.70 19.82
C THR A 76 -10.03 2.61 21.00
N ALA A 77 -9.14 3.55 21.31
CA ALA A 77 -9.30 4.53 22.38
C ALA A 77 -9.77 5.88 21.81
N PHE A 78 -10.86 6.44 22.31
CA PHE A 78 -11.28 7.82 22.04
C PHE A 78 -10.86 8.70 23.21
N VAL A 79 -9.76 9.45 23.03
CA VAL A 79 -9.13 10.20 24.14
C VAL A 79 -9.52 11.67 24.13
N ILE A 80 -9.73 12.23 25.32
CA ILE A 80 -9.89 13.67 25.51
C ILE A 80 -8.50 14.33 25.38
N GLY A 81 -8.38 15.36 24.55
CA GLY A 81 -7.09 15.99 24.24
C GLY A 81 -6.39 16.59 25.46
N SER A 82 -7.12 17.25 26.37
CA SER A 82 -6.55 17.78 27.63
C SER A 82 -6.06 16.69 28.58
N TRP A 83 -6.70 15.51 28.58
CA TRP A 83 -6.20 14.36 29.31
C TRP A 83 -4.96 13.78 28.64
N ALA A 84 -4.98 13.61 27.32
CA ALA A 84 -3.86 13.09 26.54
C ALA A 84 -2.58 13.92 26.70
N GLN A 85 -2.70 15.26 26.77
CA GLN A 85 -1.57 16.17 27.04
C GLN A 85 -0.85 15.85 28.35
N ASN A 86 -1.59 15.42 29.36
CA ASN A 86 -1.06 15.10 30.68
C ASN A 86 -0.62 13.63 30.81
N ASN A 87 -0.95 12.77 29.83
CA ASN A 87 -0.68 11.34 29.87
C ASN A 87 0.04 10.83 28.60
N PRO A 88 1.09 11.50 28.09
CA PRO A 88 1.70 11.15 26.82
C PRO A 88 2.43 9.79 26.84
N SER A 89 2.90 9.34 28.01
CA SER A 89 3.50 8.01 28.16
C SER A 89 2.48 6.90 27.90
N LEU A 90 1.26 7.09 28.38
CA LEU A 90 0.19 6.12 28.25
C LEU A 90 -0.36 6.05 26.83
N LEU A 91 -0.42 7.19 26.13
CA LEU A 91 -0.71 7.21 24.69
C LEU A 91 0.32 6.41 23.90
N ARG A 92 1.62 6.61 24.18
CA ARG A 92 2.69 5.83 23.53
C ARG A 92 2.64 4.33 23.87
N GLU A 93 2.20 3.98 25.08
CA GLU A 93 2.02 2.59 25.48
C GLU A 93 0.88 1.94 24.69
N MET A 94 -0.30 2.58 24.61
CA MET A 94 -1.41 2.10 23.78
C MET A 94 -1.00 1.96 22.30
N ASP A 95 -0.31 2.96 21.76
CA ASP A 95 0.23 2.94 20.39
C ASP A 95 1.21 1.77 20.18
N GLY A 96 2.14 1.55 21.12
CA GLY A 96 3.08 0.43 21.09
C GLY A 96 2.42 -0.94 21.18
N LEU A 97 1.23 -1.03 21.78
CA LEU A 97 0.37 -2.22 21.80
C LEU A 97 -0.46 -2.38 20.51
N GLY A 98 -0.35 -1.44 19.56
CA GLY A 98 -1.09 -1.46 18.30
C GLY A 98 -2.55 -1.04 18.42
N TRP A 99 -2.91 -0.28 19.46
CA TRP A 99 -4.24 0.30 19.59
C TRP A 99 -4.41 1.49 18.66
N GLU A 100 -5.65 1.74 18.22
CA GLU A 100 -6.00 2.98 17.52
C GLU A 100 -6.31 4.08 18.54
N ILE A 101 -5.71 5.26 18.38
CA ILE A 101 -5.96 6.42 19.24
C ILE A 101 -6.69 7.49 18.43
N CYS A 102 -7.92 7.76 18.85
CA CYS A 102 -8.92 8.51 18.13
C CYS A 102 -9.41 9.71 18.93
N ASN A 103 -10.08 10.63 18.24
CA ASN A 103 -10.40 11.95 18.76
C ASN A 103 -11.71 11.94 19.59
N HIS A 104 -11.65 12.37 20.85
CA HIS A 104 -12.83 12.58 21.70
C HIS A 104 -13.00 14.04 22.14
N THR A 105 -12.61 14.98 21.26
CA THR A 105 -12.54 16.43 21.49
C THR A 105 -11.46 16.84 22.50
N GLN A 106 -11.17 18.13 22.60
CA GLN A 106 -10.11 18.63 23.48
C GLN A 106 -10.56 18.67 24.94
N ASN A 107 -11.80 19.10 25.20
CA ASN A 107 -12.33 19.36 26.53
C ASN A 107 -13.69 18.71 26.78
N HIS A 108 -14.12 17.78 25.93
CA HIS A 108 -15.37 17.02 26.08
C HIS A 108 -16.68 17.86 26.10
N PRO A 109 -16.83 18.96 25.31
CA PRO A 109 -18.10 19.69 25.26
C PRO A 109 -19.16 18.96 24.43
N TRP A 110 -20.43 19.20 24.73
CA TRP A 110 -21.52 18.79 23.84
C TRP A 110 -21.51 19.65 22.58
N LEU A 111 -21.13 19.05 21.44
CA LEU A 111 -20.95 19.79 20.18
C LEU A 111 -22.24 20.45 19.68
N THR A 112 -23.40 19.88 20.04
CA THR A 112 -24.72 20.46 19.75
C THR A 112 -25.00 21.78 20.49
N LYS A 113 -24.15 22.15 21.45
CA LYS A 113 -24.27 23.37 22.27
C LYS A 113 -23.22 24.43 21.97
N ILE A 114 -22.31 24.18 21.03
CA ILE A 114 -21.23 25.11 20.66
C ILE A 114 -21.26 25.46 19.16
N PRO A 115 -20.74 26.65 18.77
CA PRO A 115 -20.63 27.06 17.37
C PRO A 115 -19.64 26.22 16.56
N ASP A 116 -19.81 26.16 15.25
CA ASP A 116 -19.00 25.34 14.33
C ASP A 116 -17.50 25.62 14.43
N GLN A 117 -17.10 26.88 14.60
CA GLN A 117 -15.69 27.25 14.80
C GLN A 117 -15.09 26.63 16.07
N GLN A 118 -15.88 26.51 17.15
CA GLN A 118 -15.43 25.85 18.37
C GLN A 118 -15.37 24.34 18.19
N ILE A 119 -16.28 23.73 17.42
CA ILE A 119 -16.19 22.31 17.04
C ILE A 119 -14.86 22.05 16.32
N GLN A 120 -14.52 22.89 15.33
CA GLN A 120 -13.26 22.77 14.58
C GLN A 120 -12.04 22.91 15.51
N ALA A 121 -12.06 23.88 16.42
CA ALA A 121 -10.97 24.09 17.38
C ALA A 121 -10.80 22.90 18.33
N GLU A 122 -11.89 22.35 18.86
CA GLU A 122 -11.88 21.18 19.75
C GLU A 122 -11.29 19.95 19.07
N LEU A 123 -11.68 19.67 17.83
CA LEU A 123 -11.17 18.52 17.08
C LEU A 123 -9.70 18.72 16.67
N ASN A 124 -9.34 19.90 16.16
CA ASN A 124 -7.96 20.17 15.75
C ASN A 124 -6.97 20.14 16.93
N ALA A 125 -7.35 20.70 18.08
CA ALA A 125 -6.50 20.71 19.27
C ALA A 125 -6.26 19.28 19.80
N CYS A 126 -7.31 18.46 19.90
CA CYS A 126 -7.17 17.07 20.32
C CYS A 126 -6.30 16.28 19.33
N GLN A 127 -6.53 16.44 18.03
CA GLN A 127 -5.76 15.73 17.00
C GLN A 127 -4.27 16.10 17.01
N ALA A 128 -3.95 17.37 17.24
CA ALA A 128 -2.55 17.82 17.35
C ALA A 128 -1.82 17.14 18.52
N VAL A 129 -2.50 16.91 19.65
CA VAL A 129 -1.93 16.20 20.80
C VAL A 129 -1.69 14.73 20.47
N ILE A 130 -2.67 14.04 19.87
CA ILE A 130 -2.54 12.63 19.47
C ILE A 130 -1.38 12.46 18.48
N ALA A 131 -1.36 13.29 17.42
CA ALA A 131 -0.36 13.28 16.39
C ALA A 131 1.05 13.55 16.91
N SER A 132 1.23 14.60 17.72
CA SER A 132 2.55 14.93 18.30
C SER A 132 3.08 13.87 19.27
N THR A 133 2.19 13.07 19.87
CA THR A 133 2.57 12.05 20.86
C THR A 133 2.83 10.68 20.24
N THR A 134 2.06 10.31 19.22
CA THR A 134 1.98 8.93 18.68
C THR A 134 2.18 8.86 17.17
N GLY A 135 2.04 9.97 16.46
CA GLY A 135 2.00 10.00 14.99
C GLY A 135 0.70 9.44 14.38
N GLN A 136 -0.27 9.01 15.19
CA GLN A 136 -1.54 8.49 14.69
C GLN A 136 -2.47 9.60 14.19
N HIS A 137 -3.18 9.29 13.10
CA HIS A 137 -4.18 10.17 12.49
C HIS A 137 -5.40 9.37 11.98
N GLN A 138 -6.03 8.62 12.87
CA GLN A 138 -7.26 7.92 12.54
C GLN A 138 -8.38 8.94 12.22
N PRO A 139 -9.32 8.62 11.32
CA PRO A 139 -10.36 9.54 10.89
C PRO A 139 -11.53 9.47 11.87
N PHE A 140 -11.45 8.65 12.93
CA PHE A 140 -12.56 8.37 13.81
C PHE A 140 -12.61 9.44 14.89
N PHE A 141 -13.82 9.93 15.11
CA PHE A 141 -14.13 10.80 16.20
C PHE A 141 -15.40 10.29 16.88
N ARG A 142 -15.48 10.41 18.21
CA ARG A 142 -16.71 10.12 18.94
C ARG A 142 -17.26 11.39 19.58
N PRO A 143 -18.53 11.77 19.34
CA PRO A 143 -19.13 12.94 19.97
C PRO A 143 -19.33 12.71 21.48
N PRO A 144 -18.90 13.64 22.34
CA PRO A 144 -19.19 13.60 23.78
C PRO A 144 -20.66 13.33 24.08
N GLY A 145 -20.93 12.27 24.85
CA GLY A 145 -22.28 11.83 25.21
C GLY A 145 -23.11 11.27 24.04
N GLY A 146 -22.51 11.00 22.88
CA GLY A 146 -23.23 10.55 21.68
C GLY A 146 -24.05 11.66 21.00
N PHE A 147 -23.94 12.92 21.45
CA PHE A 147 -24.78 14.01 20.96
C PHE A 147 -24.26 14.55 19.62
N ILE A 148 -24.95 14.16 18.54
CA ILE A 148 -24.69 14.61 17.18
C ILE A 148 -26.00 14.95 16.47
N ASP A 149 -26.01 16.06 15.73
CA ASP A 149 -27.11 16.47 14.85
C ASP A 149 -26.59 16.65 13.42
N ALA A 150 -27.46 16.96 12.46
CA ALA A 150 -27.07 17.11 11.05
C ALA A 150 -26.02 18.23 10.84
N ARG A 151 -26.06 19.29 11.64
CA ARG A 151 -25.08 20.40 11.57
C ARG A 151 -23.72 19.90 12.05
N VAL A 152 -23.65 19.31 13.24
CA VAL A 152 -22.42 18.75 13.80
C VAL A 152 -21.84 17.72 12.83
N ASN A 153 -22.65 16.80 12.31
CA ASN A 153 -22.21 15.79 11.34
C ASN A 153 -21.62 16.43 10.07
N GLY A 154 -22.24 17.47 9.51
CA GLY A 154 -21.71 18.20 8.35
C GLY A 154 -20.36 18.85 8.63
N VAL A 155 -20.21 19.49 9.81
CA VAL A 155 -18.95 20.13 10.21
C VAL A 155 -17.83 19.09 10.33
N VAL A 156 -18.04 18.02 11.10
CA VAL A 156 -16.97 17.04 11.36
C VAL A 156 -16.59 16.23 10.12
N THR A 157 -17.56 15.90 9.25
CA THR A 157 -17.27 15.23 7.97
C THR A 157 -16.53 16.14 7.00
N SER A 158 -16.81 17.45 6.97
CA SER A 158 -16.05 18.42 6.17
C SER A 158 -14.58 18.55 6.61
N MET A 159 -14.28 18.17 7.85
CA MET A 159 -12.93 18.10 8.40
C MET A 159 -12.25 16.74 8.17
N GLY A 160 -12.91 15.80 7.48
CA GLY A 160 -12.38 14.47 7.21
C GLY A 160 -12.60 13.45 8.33
N TYR A 161 -13.43 13.76 9.34
CA TYR A 161 -13.77 12.80 10.39
C TYR A 161 -14.99 11.94 10.04
N ILE A 162 -14.95 10.69 10.51
CA ILE A 162 -16.03 9.72 10.54
C ILE A 162 -16.54 9.67 11.99
N PRO A 163 -17.77 10.13 12.27
CA PRO A 163 -18.38 10.00 13.59
C PRO A 163 -18.67 8.54 13.91
N VAL A 164 -18.20 8.06 15.06
CA VAL A 164 -18.40 6.69 15.51
C VAL A 164 -19.19 6.67 16.81
N LEU A 165 -20.38 6.08 16.76
CA LEU A 165 -21.19 5.75 17.94
C LEU A 165 -20.88 4.32 18.41
N TRP A 166 -21.85 3.64 18.99
CA TRP A 166 -21.72 2.26 19.44
C TRP A 166 -23.03 1.52 19.19
N SER A 167 -22.93 0.21 18.96
CA SER A 167 -24.09 -0.67 18.89
C SER A 167 -24.45 -1.25 20.26
N MET A 168 -23.48 -1.27 21.20
CA MET A 168 -23.66 -1.81 22.55
C MET A 168 -22.94 -0.94 23.57
N ASP A 169 -23.68 -0.55 24.60
CA ASP A 169 -23.20 0.27 25.72
C ASP A 169 -22.89 -0.62 26.93
N SER A 170 -21.70 -0.54 27.53
CA SER A 170 -21.40 -1.27 28.77
C SER A 170 -22.20 -0.75 29.96
N MET A 171 -22.66 0.50 29.89
CA MET A 171 -23.30 1.26 30.97
C MET A 171 -22.37 1.52 32.18
N ASP A 172 -21.06 1.34 32.04
CA ASP A 172 -20.06 1.52 33.11
C ASP A 172 -19.94 2.98 33.61
N ALA A 173 -20.36 3.95 32.81
CA ALA A 173 -20.40 5.37 33.14
C ALA A 173 -21.61 5.79 34.02
N LEU A 174 -22.56 4.89 34.30
CA LEU A 174 -23.76 5.23 35.10
C LEU A 174 -23.53 5.30 36.62
N GLY A 175 -22.29 5.09 37.08
CA GLY A 175 -21.91 5.22 38.49
C GLY A 175 -22.70 4.31 39.45
N PRO A 176 -23.50 4.85 40.39
CA PRO A 176 -24.35 4.03 41.27
C PRO A 176 -25.41 3.18 40.54
N ARG A 177 -25.73 3.52 39.28
CA ARG A 177 -26.79 2.86 38.49
C ARG A 177 -26.25 1.81 37.51
N VAL A 178 -24.95 1.50 37.55
CA VAL A 178 -24.37 0.43 36.71
C VAL A 178 -25.10 -0.90 37.02
N PRO A 179 -25.60 -1.62 36.01
CA PRO A 179 -26.25 -2.93 36.22
C PRO A 179 -25.31 -3.95 36.86
N ASP A 180 -25.88 -5.03 37.38
CA ASP A 180 -25.10 -6.20 37.80
C ASP A 180 -24.18 -6.68 36.66
N VAL A 181 -22.89 -6.90 36.98
CA VAL A 181 -21.84 -7.21 36.00
C VAL A 181 -22.18 -8.48 35.21
N GLN A 182 -22.64 -9.53 35.90
CA GLN A 182 -22.95 -10.82 35.25
C GLN A 182 -24.11 -10.67 34.27
N SER A 183 -25.17 -10.00 34.70
CA SER A 183 -26.35 -9.72 33.86
C SER A 183 -25.99 -8.86 32.65
N ARG A 184 -25.13 -7.84 32.84
CA ARG A 184 -24.69 -6.96 31.75
C ARG A 184 -23.79 -7.69 30.75
N VAL A 185 -22.81 -8.46 31.23
CA VAL A 185 -21.96 -9.32 30.38
C VAL A 185 -22.81 -10.27 29.56
N ALA A 186 -23.75 -10.99 30.19
CA ALA A 186 -24.63 -11.91 29.49
C ALA A 186 -25.45 -11.20 28.40
N GLY A 187 -25.97 -10.01 28.68
CA GLY A 187 -26.70 -9.19 27.70
C GLY A 187 -25.83 -8.80 26.50
N MET A 188 -24.61 -8.32 26.73
CA MET A 188 -23.68 -7.93 25.65
C MET A 188 -23.22 -9.14 24.84
N VAL A 189 -22.84 -10.23 25.51
CA VAL A 189 -22.40 -11.47 24.87
C VAL A 189 -23.51 -12.07 24.02
N ASN A 190 -24.78 -12.07 24.46
CA ASN A 190 -25.90 -12.59 23.67
C ASN A 190 -26.33 -11.63 22.54
N GLY A 191 -26.21 -10.32 22.78
CA GLY A 191 -26.57 -9.26 21.85
C GLY A 191 -25.59 -9.09 20.68
N ALA A 192 -24.32 -9.42 20.88
CA ALA A 192 -23.28 -9.18 19.88
C ALA A 192 -23.54 -9.88 18.54
N ARG A 193 -23.29 -9.13 17.47
CA ARG A 193 -23.34 -9.53 16.05
C ARG A 193 -22.03 -9.15 15.36
N ASP A 194 -21.71 -9.75 14.22
CA ASP A 194 -20.61 -9.28 13.39
C ASP A 194 -20.78 -7.77 13.10
N GLY A 195 -19.70 -6.99 13.21
CA GLY A 195 -19.76 -5.53 13.08
C GLY A 195 -20.05 -4.77 14.38
N SER A 196 -20.21 -5.44 15.53
CA SER A 196 -20.57 -4.74 16.77
C SER A 196 -19.44 -3.83 17.27
N ILE A 197 -19.81 -2.64 17.76
CA ILE A 197 -18.92 -1.68 18.42
C ILE A 197 -19.39 -1.56 19.87
N ILE A 198 -18.51 -1.90 20.82
CA ILE A 198 -18.79 -1.90 22.25
C ILE A 198 -18.15 -0.68 22.90
N LEU A 199 -18.96 0.13 23.57
CA LEU A 199 -18.51 1.28 24.36
C LEU A 199 -18.17 0.86 25.79
N PHE A 200 -16.97 1.22 26.23
CA PHE A 200 -16.50 1.22 27.62
C PHE A 200 -15.88 2.58 27.96
N HIS A 201 -15.62 2.82 29.25
CA HIS A 201 -14.86 3.97 29.72
C HIS A 201 -13.69 3.50 30.59
N PHE A 202 -12.49 4.08 30.38
CA PHE A 202 -11.27 3.66 31.09
C PHE A 202 -11.38 3.73 32.62
N GLY A 203 -12.15 4.68 33.14
CA GLY A 203 -12.42 4.87 34.57
C GLY A 203 -13.85 4.53 34.99
N GLY A 204 -14.58 3.79 34.15
CA GLY A 204 -15.95 3.36 34.42
C GLY A 204 -16.02 2.38 35.61
N ARG A 205 -17.21 2.27 36.22
CA ARG A 205 -17.40 1.36 37.34
C ARG A 205 -17.46 -0.09 36.85
N ASN A 206 -16.60 -0.93 37.42
CA ASN A 206 -16.46 -2.35 37.07
C ASN A 206 -16.05 -2.61 35.61
N THR A 207 -15.40 -1.65 34.94
CA THR A 207 -15.02 -1.79 33.53
C THR A 207 -14.14 -3.01 33.30
N LEU A 208 -13.16 -3.28 34.17
CA LEU A 208 -12.28 -4.43 34.04
C LEU A 208 -13.07 -5.75 34.05
N GLU A 209 -13.97 -5.93 35.02
CA GLU A 209 -14.78 -7.14 35.13
C GLU A 209 -15.74 -7.30 33.95
N LEU A 210 -16.30 -6.21 33.45
CA LEU A 210 -17.13 -6.21 32.24
C LEU A 210 -16.32 -6.62 31.00
N VAL A 211 -15.12 -6.03 30.81
CA VAL A 211 -14.22 -6.34 29.69
C VAL A 211 -13.80 -7.82 29.74
N GLN A 212 -13.37 -8.32 30.90
CA GLN A 212 -12.99 -9.73 31.07
C GLN A 212 -14.14 -10.69 30.73
N GLY A 213 -15.34 -10.39 31.24
CA GLY A 213 -16.53 -11.19 30.97
C GLY A 213 -16.94 -11.18 29.50
N VAL A 214 -16.95 -10.01 28.87
CA VAL A 214 -17.29 -9.85 27.45
C VAL A 214 -16.26 -10.53 26.55
N VAL A 215 -14.97 -10.32 26.79
CA VAL A 215 -13.90 -10.93 25.99
C VAL A 215 -14.05 -12.45 26.03
N LYS A 216 -14.10 -13.04 27.22
CA LYS A 216 -14.24 -14.49 27.39
C LYS A 216 -15.51 -15.02 26.73
N GLY A 217 -16.65 -14.36 26.93
CA GLY A 217 -17.93 -14.81 26.37
C GLY A 217 -17.98 -14.71 24.84
N LEU A 218 -17.37 -13.68 24.25
CA LEU A 218 -17.33 -13.50 22.80
C LEU A 218 -16.30 -14.44 22.13
N GLN A 219 -15.15 -14.69 22.75
CA GLN A 219 -14.21 -15.72 22.29
C GLN A 219 -14.89 -17.11 22.23
N GLN A 220 -15.68 -17.46 23.26
CA GLN A 220 -16.46 -18.71 23.27
C GLN A 220 -17.51 -18.78 22.16
N ARG A 221 -18.00 -17.63 21.68
CA ARG A 221 -18.90 -17.52 20.54
C ARG A 221 -18.17 -17.42 19.19
N GLY A 222 -16.84 -17.54 19.18
CA GLY A 222 -16.02 -17.52 17.97
C GLY A 222 -15.79 -16.12 17.38
N PHE A 223 -15.98 -15.05 18.17
CA PHE A 223 -15.70 -13.69 17.70
C PHE A 223 -14.20 -13.38 17.68
N CYS A 224 -13.79 -12.61 16.68
CA CYS A 224 -12.49 -11.95 16.62
C CYS A 224 -12.62 -10.50 17.08
N PHE A 225 -11.64 -10.04 17.87
CA PHE A 225 -11.54 -8.66 18.29
C PHE A 225 -10.66 -7.91 17.30
N VAL A 226 -11.14 -6.76 16.86
CA VAL A 226 -10.50 -5.92 15.86
C VAL A 226 -10.57 -4.46 16.28
N THR A 227 -9.69 -3.62 15.74
CA THR A 227 -9.83 -2.17 15.86
C THR A 227 -10.98 -1.65 14.98
N LEU A 228 -11.38 -0.38 15.13
CA LEU A 228 -12.39 0.21 14.25
C LEU A 228 -11.94 0.27 12.79
N GLY A 229 -10.67 0.56 12.54
CA GLY A 229 -10.11 0.53 11.20
C GLY A 229 -10.25 -0.86 10.57
N GLU A 230 -9.81 -1.90 11.27
CA GLU A 230 -9.96 -3.29 10.84
C GLU A 230 -11.44 -3.70 10.66
N LEU A 231 -12.36 -3.23 11.53
CA LEU A 231 -13.79 -3.50 11.45
C LEU A 231 -14.41 -2.93 10.17
N TYR A 232 -14.14 -1.65 9.87
CA TYR A 232 -14.63 -0.97 8.67
C TYR A 232 -13.87 -1.37 7.39
N GLY A 233 -12.93 -2.31 7.45
CA GLY A 233 -12.08 -2.67 6.32
C GLY A 233 -11.08 -1.58 5.94
N MET A 234 -10.90 -0.59 6.81
CA MET A 234 -9.85 0.41 6.75
C MET A 234 -8.59 -0.18 7.40
N LYS A 235 -8.03 -1.24 6.79
CA LYS A 235 -6.64 -1.60 7.09
C LYS A 235 -5.80 -0.41 6.63
N ASN A 236 -5.17 0.27 7.59
CA ASN A 236 -4.24 1.39 7.40
C ASN A 236 -4.81 2.46 6.46
N ILE A 237 -5.35 3.57 6.97
CA ILE A 237 -5.66 4.71 6.11
C ILE A 237 -4.39 5.18 5.45
N MET A 238 -4.21 4.77 4.20
CA MET A 238 -3.12 5.22 3.35
C MET A 238 -3.53 6.58 2.84
N ARG A 239 -2.90 7.63 3.37
CA ARG A 239 -3.10 9.00 2.89
C ARG A 239 -2.20 9.23 1.71
N GLY A 240 -2.65 8.82 0.53
CA GLY A 240 -1.89 9.04 -0.70
C GLY A 240 -2.45 8.27 -1.88
N GLY A 241 -2.25 8.82 -3.05
CA GLY A 241 -2.51 8.16 -4.33
C GLY A 241 -1.34 8.45 -5.24
N GLU A 242 -1.05 7.53 -6.13
CA GLU A 242 -0.03 7.67 -7.16
C GLU A 242 -0.68 7.46 -8.52
N CYS A 243 -0.11 8.13 -9.52
CA CYS A 243 -0.40 7.95 -10.92
C CYS A 243 0.91 7.65 -11.65
N GLY A 244 0.82 7.07 -12.83
CA GLY A 244 2.03 6.96 -13.64
C GLY A 244 1.73 6.89 -15.12
N PRO A 245 2.78 6.94 -15.94
CA PRO A 245 2.63 6.97 -17.38
C PRO A 245 2.07 5.64 -17.86
N GLY A 246 1.12 5.69 -18.78
CA GLY A 246 0.67 4.49 -19.47
C GLY A 246 1.83 3.83 -20.23
N GLN A 247 1.83 2.50 -20.29
CA GLN A 247 2.75 1.75 -21.13
C GLN A 247 2.32 1.83 -22.59
N ALA A 248 3.20 2.41 -23.43
CA ALA A 248 2.94 2.55 -24.86
C ALA A 248 2.91 1.20 -25.60
N GLU A 249 3.53 0.16 -25.03
CA GLU A 249 3.63 -1.18 -25.60
C GLU A 249 3.44 -2.24 -24.51
N ALA A 250 2.69 -3.29 -24.83
CA ALA A 250 2.63 -4.51 -24.03
C ALA A 250 3.87 -5.39 -24.29
N ALA A 251 4.24 -6.23 -23.33
CA ALA A 251 5.41 -7.11 -23.41
C ALA A 251 5.15 -8.48 -22.77
N GLU A 252 5.92 -9.48 -23.17
CA GLU A 252 5.88 -10.83 -22.60
C GLU A 252 6.65 -10.93 -21.28
N ARG A 253 7.43 -9.88 -20.93
CA ARG A 253 8.27 -9.83 -19.74
C ARG A 253 8.17 -8.49 -19.05
N HIS A 254 8.04 -8.52 -17.73
CA HIS A 254 8.06 -7.34 -16.89
C HIS A 254 8.94 -7.57 -15.66
N TYR A 255 9.94 -6.73 -15.48
CA TYR A 255 10.83 -6.77 -14.33
C TYR A 255 10.51 -5.63 -13.36
N PHE A 256 10.54 -5.95 -12.07
CA PHE A 256 10.41 -5.04 -10.95
C PHE A 256 11.58 -5.30 -10.00
N ALA A 257 12.47 -4.31 -9.85
CA ALA A 257 13.59 -4.40 -8.92
C ALA A 257 13.16 -4.10 -7.49
N GLU A 258 12.28 -3.12 -7.28
CA GLU A 258 11.68 -2.80 -6.00
C GLU A 258 10.45 -3.70 -5.71
N GLY A 259 10.11 -3.82 -4.43
CA GLY A 259 9.04 -4.65 -3.89
C GLY A 259 9.32 -5.01 -2.43
N THR A 260 8.29 -5.20 -1.61
CA THR A 260 8.43 -5.63 -0.23
C THR A 260 7.13 -6.19 0.34
N THR A 261 7.24 -7.25 1.14
CA THR A 261 6.13 -7.76 1.97
C THR A 261 6.31 -7.45 3.45
N ARG A 262 7.26 -6.56 3.79
CA ARG A 262 7.51 -6.12 5.17
C ARG A 262 6.24 -5.52 5.80
N PRO A 263 6.08 -5.61 7.13
CA PRO A 263 4.99 -4.95 7.83
C PRO A 263 4.92 -3.46 7.50
N GLY A 264 3.70 -2.96 7.32
CA GLY A 264 3.47 -1.57 6.92
C GLY A 264 3.45 -1.35 5.40
N TYR A 265 3.63 -2.40 4.58
CA TYR A 265 3.53 -2.31 3.12
C TYR A 265 2.48 -3.26 2.57
N GLU A 266 1.78 -2.83 1.53
CA GLU A 266 0.87 -3.63 0.71
C GLU A 266 1.27 -3.49 -0.76
N GLU A 267 1.82 -4.55 -1.33
CA GLU A 267 2.28 -4.61 -2.71
C GLU A 267 1.28 -5.36 -3.59
N TRP A 268 0.96 -4.75 -4.73
CA TRP A 268 0.04 -5.25 -5.72
C TRP A 268 0.68 -5.25 -7.10
N LEU A 269 0.59 -6.37 -7.81
CA LEU A 269 0.91 -6.42 -9.24
C LEU A 269 -0.38 -6.31 -10.04
N LEU A 270 -0.46 -5.28 -10.89
CA LEU A 270 -1.58 -5.00 -11.76
C LEU A 270 -1.21 -5.49 -13.16
N VAL A 271 -1.90 -6.52 -13.65
CA VAL A 271 -1.56 -7.13 -14.95
C VAL A 271 -2.76 -7.07 -15.88
N LEU A 272 -2.61 -6.29 -16.94
CA LEU A 272 -3.57 -6.14 -18.03
C LEU A 272 -3.20 -7.07 -19.18
N ASN A 273 -4.15 -7.90 -19.58
CA ASN A 273 -4.11 -8.63 -20.84
C ASN A 273 -4.95 -7.86 -21.89
N PRO A 274 -4.31 -7.16 -22.84
CA PRO A 274 -5.02 -6.47 -23.92
C PRO A 274 -5.48 -7.43 -25.04
N GLY A 275 -5.04 -8.69 -25.01
CA GLY A 275 -5.31 -9.69 -26.04
C GLY A 275 -6.74 -10.23 -26.03
N GLU A 276 -7.07 -10.95 -27.11
CA GLU A 276 -8.38 -11.57 -27.33
C GLU A 276 -8.55 -12.94 -26.65
N GLU A 277 -7.46 -13.53 -26.18
CA GLU A 277 -7.45 -14.82 -25.50
C GLU A 277 -6.92 -14.67 -24.08
N ALA A 278 -7.32 -15.57 -23.18
CA ALA A 278 -6.77 -15.59 -21.83
C ALA A 278 -5.29 -15.98 -21.88
N VAL A 279 -4.46 -15.33 -21.06
CA VAL A 279 -3.03 -15.58 -20.98
C VAL A 279 -2.66 -16.09 -19.59
N GLU A 280 -1.76 -17.05 -19.51
CA GLU A 280 -1.10 -17.41 -18.25
C GLU A 280 0.12 -16.51 -18.04
N VAL A 281 0.17 -15.88 -16.87
CA VAL A 281 1.29 -15.07 -16.40
C VAL A 281 1.97 -15.82 -15.25
N GLU A 282 3.25 -16.14 -15.43
CA GLU A 282 4.12 -16.72 -14.43
C GLU A 282 4.83 -15.58 -13.69
N ALA A 283 4.59 -15.43 -12.39
CA ALA A 283 5.33 -14.53 -11.52
C ALA A 283 6.42 -15.30 -10.78
N THR A 284 7.66 -14.83 -10.91
CA THR A 284 8.80 -15.32 -10.14
C THR A 284 9.25 -14.24 -9.15
N PHE A 285 9.18 -14.56 -7.87
CA PHE A 285 9.56 -13.70 -6.75
C PHE A 285 10.96 -14.07 -6.26
N PHE A 286 11.81 -13.06 -5.99
CA PHE A 286 13.19 -13.22 -5.52
C PHE A 286 13.36 -12.45 -4.22
N SER A 287 13.84 -13.11 -3.15
CA SER A 287 14.16 -12.45 -1.87
C SER A 287 15.33 -13.15 -1.16
N SER A 288 15.64 -12.75 0.07
CA SER A 288 16.62 -13.47 0.91
C SER A 288 16.17 -14.90 1.26
N HIS A 289 14.87 -15.21 1.14
CA HIS A 289 14.30 -16.54 1.34
C HIS A 289 14.48 -17.46 0.12
N GLY A 290 15.02 -16.94 -0.99
CA GLY A 290 15.21 -17.66 -2.23
C GLY A 290 14.21 -17.22 -3.31
N ARG A 291 13.75 -18.18 -4.10
CA ARG A 291 12.90 -17.94 -5.27
C ARG A 291 11.63 -18.77 -5.24
N GLU A 292 10.50 -18.13 -5.45
CA GLU A 292 9.19 -18.79 -5.55
C GLU A 292 8.48 -18.37 -6.83
N ARG A 293 7.67 -19.29 -7.37
CA ARG A 293 6.99 -19.12 -8.64
C ARG A 293 5.50 -19.39 -8.48
N LYS A 294 4.68 -18.51 -9.04
CA LYS A 294 3.22 -18.58 -9.05
C LYS A 294 2.69 -18.35 -10.45
N SER A 295 1.58 -18.99 -10.80
CA SER A 295 0.92 -18.83 -12.09
C SER A 295 -0.46 -18.20 -11.90
N PHE A 296 -0.78 -17.21 -12.73
CA PHE A 296 -2.04 -16.49 -12.69
C PHE A 296 -2.67 -16.48 -14.09
N SER A 297 -3.95 -16.82 -14.18
CA SER A 297 -4.70 -16.69 -15.44
C SER A 297 -5.29 -15.28 -15.53
N VAL A 298 -4.94 -14.57 -16.60
CA VAL A 298 -5.47 -13.24 -16.91
C VAL A 298 -6.44 -13.36 -18.08
N PRO A 299 -7.75 -13.16 -17.87
CA PRO A 299 -8.73 -13.25 -18.95
C PRO A 299 -8.45 -12.27 -20.09
N ALA A 300 -8.97 -12.57 -21.27
CA ALA A 300 -8.91 -11.69 -22.42
C ALA A 300 -9.53 -10.32 -22.11
N ARG A 301 -8.88 -9.25 -22.58
CA ARG A 301 -9.31 -7.85 -22.39
C ARG A 301 -9.64 -7.50 -20.94
N TRP A 302 -8.89 -8.08 -20.01
CA TRP A 302 -9.12 -7.94 -18.57
C TRP A 302 -7.83 -7.63 -17.83
N ARG A 303 -7.97 -7.03 -16.65
CA ARG A 303 -6.86 -6.78 -15.74
C ARG A 303 -7.12 -7.43 -14.39
N ILE A 304 -6.15 -8.17 -13.89
CA ILE A 304 -6.16 -8.72 -12.53
C ILE A 304 -5.26 -7.88 -11.59
N SER A 305 -5.52 -8.02 -10.30
CA SER A 305 -4.65 -7.52 -9.22
C SER A 305 -4.18 -8.72 -8.41
N ILE A 306 -2.86 -8.85 -8.25
CA ILE A 306 -2.23 -9.91 -7.46
C ILE A 306 -1.75 -9.27 -6.16
N ASP A 307 -2.25 -9.76 -5.02
CA ASP A 307 -1.80 -9.38 -3.68
C ASP A 307 -0.49 -10.09 -3.35
N VAL A 308 0.64 -9.39 -3.49
CA VAL A 308 1.96 -10.00 -3.29
C VAL A 308 2.16 -10.42 -1.83
N ASN A 309 1.65 -9.65 -0.87
CA ASN A 309 1.75 -9.97 0.55
C ASN A 309 1.04 -11.28 0.91
N SER A 310 -0.08 -11.57 0.27
CA SER A 310 -0.79 -12.84 0.45
C SER A 310 -0.11 -14.01 -0.26
N GLU A 311 0.50 -13.78 -1.43
CA GLU A 311 1.13 -14.83 -2.23
C GLU A 311 2.50 -15.27 -1.69
N VAL A 312 3.30 -14.33 -1.19
CA VAL A 312 4.65 -14.55 -0.64
C VAL A 312 4.84 -13.80 0.69
N PRO A 313 4.25 -14.28 1.81
CA PRO A 313 4.23 -13.57 3.10
C PRO A 313 5.56 -13.62 3.86
N TRP A 314 6.69 -13.43 3.17
CA TRP A 314 8.04 -13.54 3.70
C TRP A 314 8.43 -12.43 4.65
N ARG A 315 7.71 -11.29 4.63
CA ARG A 315 8.03 -10.10 5.43
C ARG A 315 9.42 -9.54 5.10
N ASP A 316 9.77 -9.57 3.81
CA ASP A 316 11.08 -9.19 3.29
C ASP A 316 10.96 -8.36 2.01
N ASP A 317 12.08 -7.73 1.62
CA ASP A 317 12.19 -7.05 0.33
C ASP A 317 12.33 -8.07 -0.79
N LEU A 318 11.75 -7.77 -1.94
CA LEU A 318 11.73 -8.70 -3.07
C LEU A 318 11.83 -8.00 -4.42
N SER A 319 12.16 -8.78 -5.44
CA SER A 319 12.06 -8.40 -6.84
C SER A 319 11.14 -9.38 -7.56
N VAL A 320 10.51 -8.92 -8.64
CA VAL A 320 9.55 -9.72 -9.40
C VAL A 320 9.93 -9.77 -10.87
N LEU A 321 9.83 -10.94 -11.47
CA LEU A 321 9.80 -11.15 -12.91
C LEU A 321 8.43 -11.75 -13.27
N LEU A 322 7.67 -11.06 -14.12
CA LEU A 322 6.50 -11.61 -14.77
C LEU A 322 6.87 -12.08 -16.18
N GLU A 323 6.50 -13.32 -16.52
CA GLU A 323 6.63 -13.87 -17.87
C GLU A 323 5.28 -14.39 -18.36
N SER A 324 4.97 -14.17 -19.63
CA SER A 324 3.72 -14.62 -20.23
C SER A 324 3.95 -15.09 -21.67
N SER A 325 3.04 -15.92 -22.17
CA SER A 325 3.09 -16.41 -23.56
C SER A 325 2.53 -15.42 -24.59
N SER A 326 2.00 -14.29 -24.14
CA SER A 326 1.45 -13.24 -25.00
C SER A 326 1.60 -11.87 -24.31
N PRO A 327 1.81 -10.78 -25.07
CA PRO A 327 2.10 -9.47 -24.49
C PRO A 327 1.03 -8.97 -23.49
N THR A 328 1.49 -8.56 -22.31
CA THR A 328 0.70 -7.92 -21.25
C THR A 328 1.21 -6.52 -20.94
N ALA A 329 0.43 -5.69 -20.25
CA ALA A 329 0.95 -4.52 -19.57
C ALA A 329 0.94 -4.79 -18.06
N ALA A 330 2.01 -4.42 -17.35
CA ALA A 330 2.09 -4.68 -15.92
C ALA A 330 2.68 -3.52 -15.12
N GLU A 331 2.07 -3.23 -13.98
CA GLU A 331 2.49 -2.20 -13.03
C GLU A 331 2.58 -2.80 -11.63
N ARG A 332 3.47 -2.28 -10.79
CA ARG A 332 3.51 -2.53 -9.35
C ARG A 332 2.94 -1.31 -8.65
N MET A 333 1.92 -1.51 -7.84
CA MET A 333 1.42 -0.53 -6.89
C MET A 333 1.87 -0.93 -5.49
N LEU A 334 2.45 0.01 -4.74
CA LEU A 334 2.90 -0.18 -3.38
C LEU A 334 2.20 0.85 -2.50
N TYR A 335 1.38 0.40 -1.57
CA TYR A 335 0.87 1.25 -0.49
C TYR A 335 1.70 1.03 0.76
N PHE A 336 1.96 2.09 1.52
CA PHE A 336 2.77 1.96 2.71
C PHE A 336 2.33 2.90 3.82
N ASN A 337 2.53 2.44 5.06
CA ASN A 337 2.52 3.21 6.28
C ASN A 337 3.72 2.77 7.12
N ARG A 338 4.77 3.60 7.10
CA ARG A 338 6.03 3.37 7.81
C ARG A 338 6.05 3.99 9.21
N GLY A 339 4.91 4.54 9.67
CA GLY A 339 4.81 5.31 10.90
C GLY A 339 5.48 6.69 10.80
N ARG A 340 5.42 7.48 11.90
CA ARG A 340 6.01 8.84 12.00
C ARG A 340 5.54 9.82 10.92
N GLY A 341 4.33 9.62 10.38
CA GLY A 341 3.77 10.44 9.31
C GLY A 341 4.22 10.05 7.90
N TYR A 342 4.97 8.96 7.69
CA TYR A 342 5.29 8.46 6.35
C TYR A 342 4.27 7.41 5.90
N ASP A 343 3.18 7.87 5.32
CA ASP A 343 2.21 7.04 4.60
C ASP A 343 2.06 7.51 3.16
N GLY A 344 1.56 6.64 2.28
CA GLY A 344 1.34 6.98 0.89
C GLY A 344 1.27 5.79 -0.04
N ALA A 345 1.45 6.09 -1.32
CA ALA A 345 1.53 5.11 -2.39
C ALA A 345 2.71 5.44 -3.32
N SER A 346 3.26 4.42 -3.96
CA SER A 346 4.17 4.57 -5.10
C SER A 346 3.81 3.53 -6.16
N MET A 347 4.11 3.84 -7.40
CA MET A 347 3.81 2.99 -8.55
C MET A 347 5.01 2.95 -9.48
N SER A 348 5.21 1.82 -10.14
CA SER A 348 6.17 1.70 -11.23
C SER A 348 5.67 0.76 -12.32
N ALA A 349 5.91 1.11 -13.57
CA ALA A 349 5.68 0.22 -14.71
C ALA A 349 6.82 -0.81 -14.80
N GLY A 350 6.46 -2.07 -15.08
CA GLY A 350 7.45 -3.13 -15.21
C GLY A 350 8.32 -2.94 -16.45
N THR A 351 9.64 -3.02 -16.29
CA THR A 351 10.55 -2.85 -17.43
C THR A 351 10.59 -4.10 -18.29
N GLN A 352 10.77 -3.96 -19.60
CA GLN A 352 10.75 -5.10 -20.54
C GLN A 352 12.04 -5.95 -20.49
N GLY A 353 13.07 -5.48 -19.79
CA GLY A 353 14.37 -6.13 -19.76
C GLY A 353 15.39 -5.44 -18.87
N ALA A 354 16.47 -6.16 -18.60
CA ALA A 354 17.63 -5.62 -17.92
C ALA A 354 18.45 -4.74 -18.87
N ALA A 355 19.13 -3.72 -18.33
CA ALA A 355 20.00 -2.83 -19.09
C ALA A 355 21.36 -2.66 -18.40
N THR A 356 22.34 -2.23 -19.17
CA THR A 356 23.72 -1.98 -18.73
C THR A 356 23.96 -0.52 -18.33
N ARG A 357 22.95 0.35 -18.52
CA ARG A 357 23.06 1.78 -18.23
C ARG A 357 21.71 2.38 -17.91
N PHE A 358 21.67 3.22 -16.87
CA PHE A 358 20.49 3.97 -16.47
C PHE A 358 20.86 5.42 -16.15
N TYR A 359 19.88 6.31 -16.33
CA TYR A 359 19.97 7.73 -16.03
C TYR A 359 18.79 8.11 -15.13
N PHE A 360 19.09 8.67 -13.96
CA PHE A 360 18.11 9.20 -13.01
C PHE A 360 18.35 10.71 -12.91
N ALA A 361 17.43 11.49 -13.50
CA ALA A 361 17.53 12.96 -13.46
C ALA A 361 17.14 13.51 -12.09
N GLU A 362 16.15 12.90 -11.43
CA GLU A 362 15.67 13.27 -10.11
C GLU A 362 16.41 12.52 -8.99
N GLY A 363 16.54 13.18 -7.85
CA GLY A 363 17.11 12.67 -6.61
C GLY A 363 17.29 13.80 -5.59
N SER A 364 17.08 13.51 -4.32
CA SER A 364 17.29 14.45 -3.23
C SER A 364 17.61 13.73 -1.92
N ILE A 365 18.66 14.21 -1.28
CA ILE A 365 19.14 13.77 0.04
C ILE A 365 19.02 14.89 1.08
N ARG A 366 18.19 15.91 0.79
CA ARG A 366 17.90 16.99 1.73
C ARG A 366 17.27 16.44 3.02
N PRO A 367 17.38 17.18 4.15
CA PRO A 367 16.58 16.87 5.32
C PRO A 367 15.10 16.69 4.95
N GLY A 368 14.49 15.59 5.41
CA GLY A 368 13.10 15.23 5.08
C GLY A 368 12.92 14.37 3.83
N PHE A 369 14.00 14.02 3.11
CA PHE A 369 13.99 13.13 1.94
C PHE A 369 14.85 11.88 2.18
N GLU A 370 14.25 10.71 1.96
CA GLU A 370 14.94 9.42 1.92
C GLU A 370 14.92 8.85 0.51
N GLU A 371 16.07 8.86 -0.15
CA GLU A 371 16.23 8.27 -1.47
C GLU A 371 16.82 6.86 -1.35
N TRP A 372 16.26 5.92 -2.11
CA TRP A 372 16.66 4.52 -2.13
C TRP A 372 16.83 4.04 -3.56
N LEU A 373 17.79 3.14 -3.76
CA LEU A 373 18.07 2.49 -5.04
C LEU A 373 17.96 0.98 -4.88
N ALA A 374 17.03 0.37 -5.61
CA ALA A 374 16.88 -1.08 -5.71
C ALA A 374 17.55 -1.57 -7.01
N LEU A 375 18.51 -2.47 -6.88
CA LEU A 375 19.26 -3.09 -7.97
C LEU A 375 19.00 -4.58 -7.99
N PHE A 376 18.33 -5.05 -9.03
CA PHE A 376 18.06 -6.47 -9.23
C PHE A 376 18.93 -7.03 -10.35
N ASN A 377 19.65 -8.11 -10.07
CA ASN A 377 20.39 -8.87 -11.06
C ASN A 377 19.59 -10.13 -11.44
N PRO A 378 18.84 -10.11 -12.56
CA PRO A 378 18.05 -11.27 -12.98
C PRO A 378 18.90 -12.42 -13.52
N SER A 379 20.20 -12.19 -13.80
CA SER A 379 21.08 -13.21 -14.33
C SER A 379 21.45 -14.23 -13.27
N GLY A 380 21.42 -15.52 -13.61
CA GLY A 380 21.95 -16.60 -12.77
C GLY A 380 23.44 -16.90 -12.99
N ALA A 381 24.11 -16.16 -13.88
CA ALA A 381 25.45 -16.54 -14.36
C ALA A 381 26.60 -15.90 -13.57
N ALA A 382 26.52 -14.60 -13.30
CA ALA A 382 27.61 -13.85 -12.68
C ALA A 382 27.08 -12.66 -11.86
N GLU A 383 27.85 -12.30 -10.83
CA GLU A 383 27.65 -11.08 -10.07
C GLU A 383 27.76 -9.85 -10.99
N ALA A 384 26.89 -8.88 -10.75
CA ALA A 384 26.89 -7.62 -11.47
C ALA A 384 27.63 -6.57 -10.64
N ARG A 385 28.72 -6.01 -11.21
CA ARG A 385 29.37 -4.83 -10.64
C ARG A 385 28.73 -3.58 -11.23
N VAL A 386 28.17 -2.75 -10.38
CA VAL A 386 27.39 -1.56 -10.75
C VAL A 386 28.18 -0.31 -10.34
N GLU A 387 28.69 0.46 -11.31
CA GLU A 387 29.27 1.79 -11.06
C GLU A 387 28.14 2.82 -11.00
N LEU A 388 28.14 3.63 -9.94
CA LEU A 388 27.25 4.76 -9.77
C LEU A 388 28.07 6.05 -9.84
N GLU A 389 27.63 6.99 -10.66
CA GLU A 389 28.23 8.31 -10.83
C GLU A 389 27.19 9.38 -10.49
N PHE A 390 27.50 10.23 -9.50
CA PHE A 390 26.58 11.23 -8.95
C PHE A 390 26.89 12.63 -9.47
N PHE A 391 25.84 13.45 -9.61
CA PHE A 391 25.90 14.80 -10.15
C PHE A 391 25.02 15.75 -9.34
N GLY A 392 25.48 16.99 -9.13
CA GLY A 392 24.77 18.09 -8.49
C GLY A 392 24.55 19.27 -9.44
N GLY A 393 24.11 20.40 -8.89
CA GLY A 393 23.96 21.66 -9.63
C GLY A 393 25.29 22.20 -10.15
N GLY A 394 26.39 21.89 -9.46
CA GLY A 394 27.77 22.19 -9.88
C GLY A 394 28.41 21.20 -10.86
N GLY A 395 27.75 20.10 -11.22
CA GLY A 395 28.29 19.04 -12.08
C GLY A 395 28.61 17.74 -11.34
N ALA A 396 29.63 17.00 -11.79
CA ALA A 396 29.97 15.69 -11.22
C ALA A 396 30.43 15.79 -9.76
N LEU A 397 29.90 14.92 -8.90
CA LEU A 397 30.19 14.87 -7.48
C LEU A 397 31.13 13.72 -7.10
N GLY A 398 31.07 12.62 -7.84
CA GLY A 398 31.98 11.49 -7.67
C GLY A 398 31.35 10.15 -8.03
N LYS A 399 32.02 9.06 -7.67
CA LYS A 399 31.64 7.70 -8.05
C LYS A 399 31.78 6.71 -6.90
N THR A 400 30.94 5.69 -6.91
CA THR A 400 31.09 4.50 -6.07
C THR A 400 30.67 3.25 -6.86
N SER A 401 30.77 2.07 -6.25
CA SER A 401 30.36 0.82 -6.89
C SER A 401 29.64 -0.09 -5.90
N LEU A 402 28.67 -0.85 -6.41
CA LEU A 402 27.94 -1.88 -5.69
C LEU A 402 28.10 -3.23 -6.40
N GLU A 403 28.07 -4.30 -5.64
CA GLU A 403 28.08 -5.68 -6.14
C GLU A 403 26.69 -6.29 -5.93
N VAL A 404 26.11 -6.85 -6.98
CA VAL A 404 24.78 -7.45 -6.96
C VAL A 404 24.88 -8.92 -7.37
N PRO A 405 24.78 -9.87 -6.41
CA PRO A 405 24.92 -11.28 -6.70
C PRO A 405 23.91 -11.79 -7.77
N PRO A 406 24.17 -12.95 -8.39
CA PRO A 406 23.22 -13.54 -9.34
C PRO A 406 21.85 -13.80 -8.71
N GLN A 407 20.77 -13.53 -9.45
CA GLN A 407 19.38 -13.76 -9.04
C GLN A 407 19.02 -13.14 -7.68
N SER A 408 19.65 -12.01 -7.35
CA SER A 408 19.42 -11.32 -6.09
C SER A 408 19.23 -9.82 -6.30
N ARG A 409 18.78 -9.19 -5.23
CA ARG A 409 18.58 -7.75 -5.14
C ARG A 409 19.50 -7.17 -4.08
N VAL A 410 20.06 -6.00 -4.37
CA VAL A 410 20.68 -5.10 -3.39
C VAL A 410 19.87 -3.81 -3.33
N THR A 411 19.53 -3.38 -2.13
CA THR A 411 18.85 -2.10 -1.88
C THR A 411 19.75 -1.24 -1.01
N VAL A 412 19.98 -0.01 -1.42
CA VAL A 412 20.79 0.95 -0.66
C VAL A 412 20.01 2.23 -0.42
N LYS A 413 20.18 2.83 0.76
CA LYS A 413 19.76 4.20 1.01
C LYS A 413 20.81 5.13 0.40
N VAL A 414 20.42 5.90 -0.60
CA VAL A 414 21.33 6.77 -1.35
C VAL A 414 21.90 7.86 -0.44
N ASN A 415 21.12 8.37 0.54
CA ASN A 415 21.61 9.32 1.55
C ASN A 415 22.86 8.81 2.27
N ASP A 416 22.82 7.56 2.75
CA ASP A 416 23.91 6.96 3.52
C ASP A 416 25.09 6.68 2.58
N LEU A 417 24.81 6.13 1.40
CA LEU A 417 25.83 5.80 0.39
C LEU A 417 26.67 7.02 0.00
N VAL A 418 26.04 8.17 -0.25
CA VAL A 418 26.77 9.38 -0.65
C VAL A 418 27.49 10.05 0.50
N GLU A 419 26.99 9.93 1.74
CA GLU A 419 27.66 10.44 2.93
C GLU A 419 28.90 9.61 3.27
N GLU A 420 28.78 8.27 3.31
CA GLU A 420 29.87 7.34 3.61
C GLU A 420 31.01 7.40 2.60
N ASN A 421 30.72 7.74 1.35
CA ASN A 421 31.71 7.89 0.29
C ASN A 421 32.18 9.34 0.10
N GLU A 422 31.78 10.27 0.99
CA GLU A 422 32.12 11.70 0.94
C GLU A 422 31.79 12.36 -0.42
N LEU A 423 30.71 11.90 -1.06
CA LEU A 423 30.33 12.28 -2.43
C LEU A 423 29.45 13.53 -2.49
N VAL A 424 29.14 14.16 -1.36
CA VAL A 424 28.23 15.32 -1.32
C VAL A 424 28.75 16.42 -0.41
N GLY A 425 28.85 17.63 -0.96
CA GLY A 425 29.12 18.85 -0.20
C GLY A 425 27.82 19.47 0.35
N GLY A 426 27.72 20.80 0.25
CA GLY A 426 26.50 21.55 0.61
C GLY A 426 25.31 21.32 -0.33
N GLU A 427 25.53 20.84 -1.55
CA GLU A 427 24.45 20.47 -2.49
C GLU A 427 23.86 19.10 -2.10
N LYS A 428 22.53 19.05 -1.93
CA LYS A 428 21.79 17.88 -1.44
C LYS A 428 20.77 17.35 -2.44
N ASP A 429 20.92 17.74 -3.69
CA ASP A 429 19.96 17.56 -4.76
C ASP A 429 20.72 16.95 -5.92
N ILE A 430 20.43 15.68 -6.25
CA ILE A 430 21.36 14.83 -6.99
C ILE A 430 20.72 14.19 -8.22
N SER A 431 21.56 13.87 -9.21
CA SER A 431 21.24 13.00 -10.34
C SER A 431 22.27 11.87 -10.38
N MET A 432 21.92 10.76 -11.00
CA MET A 432 22.76 9.57 -11.02
C MET A 432 22.82 8.94 -12.40
N ILE A 433 24.02 8.54 -12.81
CA ILE A 433 24.24 7.61 -13.92
C ILE A 433 24.70 6.28 -13.34
N LEU A 434 24.00 5.22 -13.70
CA LEU A 434 24.36 3.85 -13.38
C LEU A 434 24.98 3.19 -14.61
N LYS A 435 26.06 2.43 -14.43
CA LYS A 435 26.67 1.59 -15.48
C LYS A 435 26.99 0.21 -14.91
N SER A 436 26.69 -0.83 -15.66
CA SER A 436 27.08 -2.20 -15.32
C SER A 436 27.49 -2.96 -16.60
N PRO A 437 28.53 -3.79 -16.55
CA PRO A 437 28.85 -4.66 -17.68
C PRO A 437 27.79 -5.76 -17.87
N GLN A 438 27.07 -6.11 -16.81
CA GLN A 438 25.94 -7.04 -16.84
C GLN A 438 24.62 -6.27 -16.94
N GLY A 439 23.59 -6.91 -17.52
CA GLY A 439 22.24 -6.37 -17.48
C GLY A 439 21.69 -6.45 -16.06
N VAL A 440 21.31 -5.31 -15.50
CA VAL A 440 20.57 -5.21 -14.23
C VAL A 440 19.24 -4.49 -14.45
N VAL A 441 18.34 -4.58 -13.46
CA VAL A 441 17.12 -3.80 -13.38
C VAL A 441 17.30 -2.83 -12.21
N ALA A 442 17.00 -1.55 -12.43
CA ALA A 442 17.23 -0.51 -11.44
C ALA A 442 15.99 0.38 -11.27
N GLU A 443 15.55 0.52 -10.03
CA GLU A 443 14.46 1.43 -9.64
C GLU A 443 14.93 2.32 -8.51
N ARG A 444 14.56 3.60 -8.59
CA ARG A 444 14.79 4.58 -7.53
C ARG A 444 13.46 4.94 -6.90
N SER A 445 13.39 4.83 -5.58
CA SER A 445 12.26 5.29 -4.77
C SER A 445 12.68 6.42 -3.86
N GLN A 446 11.81 7.40 -3.65
CA GLN A 446 12.02 8.49 -2.71
C GLN A 446 10.82 8.56 -1.77
N TYR A 447 11.07 8.65 -0.46
CA TYR A 447 10.07 8.87 0.57
C TYR A 447 10.36 10.20 1.23
N PHE A 448 9.36 11.05 1.41
CA PHE A 448 9.62 12.41 1.89
C PHE A 448 8.45 13.00 2.68
N VAL A 449 8.75 14.01 3.48
CA VAL A 449 7.75 14.93 4.03
C VAL A 449 8.05 16.33 3.51
N TYR A 450 7.31 16.73 2.48
CA TYR A 450 7.47 18.04 1.85
C TYR A 450 6.96 19.15 2.77
N ASP A 451 7.80 20.17 2.97
CA ASP A 451 7.58 21.29 3.90
C ASP A 451 7.16 20.89 5.33
N ASN A 452 7.55 19.69 5.78
CA ASN A 452 7.13 19.10 7.06
C ASN A 452 5.60 18.91 7.20
N LEU A 453 4.86 18.93 6.09
CA LEU A 453 3.40 18.90 6.08
C LEU A 453 2.83 17.78 5.20
N VAL A 454 3.44 17.53 4.03
CA VAL A 454 2.89 16.63 3.01
C VAL A 454 3.78 15.39 2.91
N PRO A 455 3.41 14.27 3.53
CA PRO A 455 4.11 13.02 3.29
C PRO A 455 3.82 12.51 1.87
N GLY A 456 4.80 11.84 1.29
CA GLY A 456 4.65 11.23 -0.01
C GLY A 456 5.79 10.30 -0.35
N ALA A 457 5.62 9.60 -1.45
CA ALA A 457 6.69 8.90 -2.12
C ALA A 457 6.51 8.96 -3.63
N HIS A 458 7.54 8.58 -4.35
CA HIS A 458 7.44 8.18 -5.74
C HIS A 458 8.49 7.11 -6.02
N SER A 459 8.25 6.30 -7.04
CA SER A 459 9.23 5.35 -7.56
C SER A 459 9.33 5.47 -9.07
N GLY A 460 10.48 5.16 -9.64
CA GLY A 460 10.64 5.13 -11.08
C GLY A 460 11.81 4.29 -11.54
N SER A 461 11.63 3.57 -12.64
CA SER A 461 12.73 2.95 -13.36
C SER A 461 13.62 4.02 -13.99
N GLY A 462 14.93 3.81 -13.93
CA GLY A 462 15.86 4.71 -14.59
C GLY A 462 15.65 4.73 -16.11
N CYS A 463 15.90 5.87 -16.74
CA CYS A 463 15.87 5.96 -18.19
C CYS A 463 17.06 5.17 -18.76
N CYS A 464 16.84 4.22 -19.67
CA CYS A 464 17.95 3.46 -20.27
C CYS A 464 18.71 4.21 -21.38
N ARG A 465 18.10 5.27 -21.95
CA ARG A 465 18.66 6.06 -23.06
C ARG A 465 18.18 7.52 -23.02
N PRO A 466 19.08 8.52 -22.93
CA PRO A 466 18.71 9.92 -23.03
C PRO A 466 18.02 10.20 -24.37
N ARG A 467 17.05 11.12 -24.36
CA ARG A 467 16.34 11.56 -25.57
C ARG A 467 16.40 13.07 -25.70
N GLN A 468 16.22 13.53 -26.94
CA GLN A 468 16.16 14.96 -27.28
C GLN A 468 14.77 15.56 -26.97
N GLU A 469 13.74 14.73 -26.89
CA GLU A 469 12.36 15.15 -26.68
C GLU A 469 11.71 14.30 -25.59
N TRP A 470 10.96 14.98 -24.71
CA TRP A 470 10.25 14.39 -23.58
C TRP A 470 8.88 15.04 -23.46
N TYR A 471 7.87 14.22 -23.15
CA TYR A 471 6.49 14.67 -22.96
C TYR A 471 6.03 14.27 -21.57
N PHE A 472 5.41 15.21 -20.87
CA PHE A 472 4.77 15.00 -19.57
C PHE A 472 3.31 15.38 -19.74
N ALA A 473 2.42 14.38 -19.68
CA ALA A 473 0.99 14.59 -19.90
C ALA A 473 0.29 15.19 -18.67
N GLU A 474 0.92 15.12 -17.51
CA GLU A 474 0.38 15.60 -16.24
C GLU A 474 1.22 16.74 -15.66
N GLY A 475 0.53 17.68 -15.01
CA GLY A 475 1.09 18.83 -14.32
C GLY A 475 -0.03 19.77 -13.86
N THR A 476 0.19 20.49 -12.77
CA THR A 476 -0.78 21.46 -12.26
C THR A 476 -0.10 22.61 -11.55
N THR A 477 -0.57 23.82 -11.83
CA THR A 477 -0.20 25.06 -11.11
C THR A 477 -1.33 25.55 -10.22
N ARG A 478 -2.36 24.71 -9.99
CA ARG A 478 -3.50 25.06 -9.12
C ARG A 478 -3.01 25.36 -7.71
N ARG A 479 -3.78 26.21 -7.02
CA ARG A 479 -3.56 26.51 -5.60
C ARG A 479 -3.40 25.20 -4.80
N PHE A 480 -2.38 25.15 -3.94
CA PHE A 480 -2.00 24.01 -3.10
C PHE A 480 -1.23 22.87 -3.80
N PHE A 481 -0.79 23.06 -5.04
CA PHE A 481 0.14 22.15 -5.72
C PHE A 481 1.49 22.83 -5.95
N ASP A 482 2.58 22.10 -5.77
CA ASP A 482 3.92 22.49 -6.19
C ASP A 482 4.43 21.49 -7.24
N GLY A 483 4.55 21.94 -8.48
CA GLY A 483 5.09 21.17 -9.59
C GLY A 483 6.57 21.47 -9.81
N TYR A 484 7.36 20.42 -10.06
CA TYR A 484 8.78 20.54 -10.37
C TYR A 484 9.13 19.74 -11.63
N LEU A 485 9.97 20.32 -12.47
CA LEU A 485 10.59 19.64 -13.60
C LEU A 485 12.10 19.53 -13.35
N VAL A 486 12.63 18.32 -13.36
CA VAL A 486 14.06 18.08 -13.15
C VAL A 486 14.73 17.73 -14.47
N LEU A 487 15.73 18.53 -14.82
CA LEU A 487 16.55 18.35 -16.01
C LEU A 487 17.95 17.89 -15.61
N PHE A 488 18.51 16.95 -16.36
CA PHE A 488 19.88 16.49 -16.20
C PHE A 488 20.54 16.36 -17.56
N ASN A 489 21.70 17.01 -17.73
CA ASN A 489 22.52 16.92 -18.94
C ASN A 489 23.68 15.94 -18.71
N PRO A 490 23.57 14.66 -19.12
CA PRO A 490 24.65 13.69 -18.98
C PRO A 490 25.77 13.86 -20.04
N CYS A 491 25.66 14.85 -20.94
CA CYS A 491 26.65 15.08 -21.98
C CYS A 491 27.91 15.76 -21.44
N ARG A 492 29.00 15.68 -22.21
CA ARG A 492 30.28 16.36 -21.91
C ARG A 492 30.35 17.81 -22.41
N TYR A 493 29.24 18.32 -22.91
CA TYR A 493 29.11 19.68 -23.45
C TYR A 493 27.81 20.30 -22.96
N ALA A 494 27.76 21.63 -22.98
CA ALA A 494 26.55 22.38 -22.64
C ALA A 494 25.44 22.08 -23.66
N THR A 495 24.21 21.97 -23.17
CA THR A 495 23.04 21.65 -23.99
C THR A 495 21.94 22.68 -23.71
N PRO A 496 21.48 23.44 -24.72
CA PRO A 496 20.28 24.25 -24.60
C PRO A 496 19.06 23.34 -24.58
N VAL A 497 18.17 23.56 -23.61
CA VAL A 497 16.91 22.86 -23.46
C VAL A 497 15.78 23.88 -23.57
N LYS A 498 14.85 23.62 -24.48
CA LYS A 498 13.60 24.36 -24.57
C LYS A 498 12.52 23.61 -23.80
N VAL A 499 11.89 24.27 -22.84
CA VAL A 499 10.77 23.75 -22.06
C VAL A 499 9.51 24.47 -22.50
N SER A 500 8.49 23.72 -22.92
CA SER A 500 7.20 24.27 -23.32
C SER A 500 6.12 23.82 -22.33
N PHE A 501 5.52 24.76 -21.61
CA PHE A 501 4.38 24.53 -20.71
C PHE A 501 3.08 24.75 -21.50
N LEU A 502 2.19 23.76 -21.48
CA LEU A 502 0.94 23.78 -22.25
C LEU A 502 -0.25 23.76 -21.28
N GLY A 503 -1.02 24.84 -21.26
CA GLY A 503 -2.22 25.01 -20.43
C GLY A 503 -3.44 24.30 -21.02
N SER A 504 -4.37 23.90 -20.15
CA SER A 504 -5.60 23.20 -20.55
C SER A 504 -6.58 24.08 -21.35
N ASP A 505 -6.42 25.40 -21.28
CA ASP A 505 -7.15 26.41 -22.04
C ASP A 505 -6.54 26.70 -23.42
N GLY A 506 -5.44 26.01 -23.76
CA GLY A 506 -4.70 26.22 -25.01
C GLY A 506 -3.61 27.28 -24.91
N ASP A 507 -3.42 27.91 -23.75
CA ASP A 507 -2.29 28.81 -23.52
C ASP A 507 -0.97 28.02 -23.51
N SER A 508 0.11 28.67 -23.90
CA SER A 508 1.44 28.06 -23.87
C SER A 508 2.51 29.06 -23.47
N ARG A 509 3.51 28.60 -22.75
CA ARG A 509 4.70 29.37 -22.39
C ARG A 509 5.96 28.56 -22.69
N GLU A 510 7.01 29.23 -23.12
CA GLU A 510 8.31 28.61 -23.33
C GLU A 510 9.38 29.22 -22.42
N GLU A 511 10.28 28.38 -21.93
CA GLU A 511 11.50 28.76 -21.22
C GLU A 511 12.70 28.10 -21.90
N ASN A 512 13.79 28.86 -22.09
CA ASN A 512 15.06 28.32 -22.57
C ASN A 512 16.02 28.19 -21.39
N VAL A 513 16.57 26.99 -21.22
CA VAL A 513 17.47 26.63 -20.12
C VAL A 513 18.77 26.14 -20.71
N GLU A 514 19.87 26.83 -20.42
CA GLU A 514 21.20 26.32 -20.73
C GLU A 514 21.65 25.39 -19.60
N LEU A 515 21.97 24.13 -19.93
CA LEU A 515 22.52 23.17 -18.97
C LEU A 515 23.98 22.90 -19.31
N ALA A 516 24.90 23.23 -18.40
CA ALA A 516 26.30 22.88 -18.55
C ALA A 516 26.51 21.35 -18.60
N ALA A 517 27.70 20.92 -19.04
CA ALA A 517 28.06 19.52 -19.08
C ALA A 517 27.97 18.86 -17.69
N GLY A 518 27.24 17.74 -17.57
CA GLY A 518 27.06 17.03 -16.30
C GLY A 518 26.18 17.77 -15.28
N GLN A 519 25.55 18.89 -15.65
CA GLN A 519 24.73 19.67 -14.74
C GLN A 519 23.31 19.12 -14.65
N ARG A 520 22.74 19.18 -13.44
CA ARG A 520 21.29 19.10 -13.23
C ARG A 520 20.68 20.44 -12.84
N ARG A 521 19.38 20.60 -13.09
CA ARG A 521 18.60 21.77 -12.67
C ARG A 521 17.17 21.36 -12.33
N THR A 522 16.65 21.86 -11.21
CA THR A 522 15.22 21.80 -10.87
C THR A 522 14.56 23.10 -11.30
N LEU A 523 13.47 23.02 -12.07
CA LEU A 523 12.60 24.14 -12.40
C LEU A 523 11.31 24.01 -11.60
N ARG A 524 10.88 25.07 -10.94
CA ARG A 524 9.56 25.09 -10.28
C ARG A 524 8.52 25.55 -11.29
N VAL A 525 7.57 24.66 -11.61
CA VAL A 525 6.54 24.87 -12.62
C VAL A 525 5.54 25.96 -12.20
N ASN A 526 5.36 26.20 -10.90
CA ASN A 526 4.47 27.23 -10.38
C ASN A 526 5.00 28.66 -10.54
N ASP A 527 6.31 28.82 -10.71
CA ASP A 527 6.91 30.14 -10.95
C ASP A 527 6.81 30.52 -12.44
N SER A 528 6.21 29.63 -13.23
CA SER A 528 6.13 29.71 -14.68
C SER A 528 4.80 30.23 -15.22
#